data_AF-A0A2D6MED0-F1
#
_entry.id   AF-A0A2D6MED0-F1
#
_cell.length_a   1.000
_cell.length_b   1.000
_cell.length_c   1.000
_cell.angle_alpha   90.00
_cell.angle_beta   90.00
_cell.angle_gamma   90.00
#
_symmetry.space_group_name_H-M   'P 1'
#
loop_
_entity.id
_entity.type
_entity.pdbx_description
1 polymer ?
#
loop_
_entity_poly.entity_id
_entity_poly.type
_entity_poly.pdbx_seq_one_letter_code
_entity_poly.pdbx_strand_id
1 'polypeptide(L)'
;MQFFVANFSSGDKYGGLHTEESDQVYQDWRKRTQRLRYQFKSDISKLLDVSDLDQLFIVEDGQNPTVLTMYYRGDISLETFVIMNQILNFFPQFDSQIEDDIMWPETQKLCQKYISFLDVDVKVFREILKNKLDI
;
A
#
# COMPACT_ATOMS: atom_id res chain seq x y z
N MET A 1 -39.59 -26.77 15.79
CA MET A 1 -38.58 -25.93 15.10
C MET A 1 -38.58 -26.34 13.64
N GLN A 2 -39.18 -25.47 12.83
CA GLN A 2 -39.53 -25.57 11.41
C GLN A 2 -38.27 -25.33 10.54
N PHE A 3 -38.03 -25.88 9.34
CA PHE A 3 -38.58 -26.97 8.51
C PHE A 3 -37.45 -27.41 7.55
N PHE A 4 -37.46 -28.69 7.21
CA PHE A 4 -36.68 -29.33 6.16
C PHE A 4 -37.32 -29.00 4.77
N VAL A 5 -36.48 -28.74 3.76
CA VAL A 5 -36.65 -29.05 2.31
C VAL A 5 -37.91 -28.58 1.55
N ALA A 6 -37.69 -27.64 0.62
CA ALA A 6 -38.32 -27.47 -0.70
C ALA A 6 -37.53 -26.34 -1.42
N ASN A 7 -37.05 -26.36 -2.66
CA ASN A 7 -37.23 -27.16 -3.86
C ASN A 7 -35.93 -27.00 -4.68
N PHE A 8 -35.11 -28.04 -4.86
CA PHE A 8 -35.04 -28.81 -6.11
C PHE A 8 -36.23 -28.60 -7.08
N SER A 9 -36.36 -27.41 -7.67
CA SER A 9 -37.06 -27.17 -8.95
C SER A 9 -37.31 -25.68 -9.18
N SER A 10 -36.28 -24.95 -9.61
CA SER A 10 -36.43 -23.82 -10.53
C SER A 10 -35.05 -23.59 -11.12
N GLY A 11 -34.94 -23.81 -12.42
CA GLY A 11 -33.66 -23.80 -13.11
C GLY A 11 -32.99 -22.44 -13.00
N ASP A 12 -31.70 -22.44 -12.72
CA ASP A 12 -30.80 -21.98 -13.76
C ASP A 12 -29.46 -22.69 -13.64
N LYS A 13 -28.94 -23.10 -14.78
CA LYS A 13 -27.63 -23.75 -14.89
C LYS A 13 -26.53 -22.69 -15.10
N TYR A 14 -26.88 -21.41 -15.21
CA TYR A 14 -25.99 -20.26 -15.23
C TYR A 14 -26.73 -18.99 -14.76
N GLY A 15 -26.20 -18.22 -13.80
CA GLY A 15 -26.63 -16.83 -13.55
C GLY A 15 -27.53 -16.62 -12.33
N GLY A 16 -27.05 -15.85 -11.34
CA GLY A 16 -27.89 -15.45 -10.21
C GLY A 16 -27.20 -15.02 -8.91
N LEU A 17 -25.86 -14.94 -8.84
CA LEU A 17 -25.16 -14.32 -7.70
C LEU A 17 -24.86 -12.82 -7.94
N HIS A 18 -25.71 -12.14 -8.71
CA HIS A 18 -25.71 -10.67 -8.80
C HIS A 18 -26.80 -10.14 -7.86
N THR A 19 -26.53 -10.24 -6.57
CA THR A 19 -27.33 -9.59 -5.53
C THR A 19 -26.57 -8.34 -5.12
N GLU A 20 -27.27 -7.22 -4.96
CA GLU A 20 -26.74 -5.85 -4.75
C GLU A 20 -25.56 -5.72 -3.76
N GLU A 21 -25.41 -6.67 -2.84
CA GLU A 21 -24.28 -6.83 -1.93
C GLU A 21 -22.91 -7.01 -2.64
N SER A 22 -22.87 -7.78 -3.74
CA SER A 22 -21.65 -7.97 -4.54
C SER A 22 -21.21 -6.67 -5.23
N ASP A 23 -22.19 -5.91 -5.74
CA ASP A 23 -21.94 -4.61 -6.36
C ASP A 23 -21.45 -3.61 -5.32
N GLN A 24 -22.03 -3.58 -4.13
CA GLN A 24 -21.60 -2.70 -3.04
C GLN A 24 -20.15 -2.99 -2.58
N VAL A 25 -19.80 -4.27 -2.40
CA VAL A 25 -18.43 -4.69 -2.05
C VAL A 25 -17.44 -4.27 -3.12
N TYR A 26 -17.77 -4.47 -4.41
CA TYR A 26 -16.92 -4.04 -5.51
C TYR A 26 -16.75 -2.52 -5.57
N GLN A 27 -17.82 -1.75 -5.37
CA GLN A 27 -17.76 -0.30 -5.36
C GLN A 27 -16.90 0.22 -4.20
N ASP A 28 -17.00 -0.39 -3.02
CA ASP A 28 -16.19 0.00 -1.85
C ASP A 28 -14.72 -0.33 -2.04
N TRP A 29 -14.40 -1.51 -2.59
CA TRP A 29 -13.05 -1.86 -3.01
C TRP A 29 -12.51 -0.82 -4.00
N ARG A 30 -13.27 -0.53 -5.06
CA ARG A 30 -12.87 0.44 -6.09
C ARG A 30 -12.62 1.83 -5.51
N LYS A 31 -13.49 2.32 -4.61
CA LYS A 31 -13.31 3.61 -3.93
C LYS A 31 -12.06 3.61 -3.06
N ARG A 32 -11.80 2.54 -2.31
CA ARG A 32 -10.58 2.39 -1.48
C ARG A 32 -9.33 2.43 -2.37
N THR A 33 -9.30 1.64 -3.44
CA THR A 33 -8.18 1.62 -4.39
C THR A 33 -7.96 2.99 -5.06
N GLN A 34 -9.03 3.69 -5.44
CA GLN A 34 -8.91 5.03 -6.03
C GLN A 34 -8.33 6.04 -5.03
N ARG A 35 -8.84 6.05 -3.79
CA ARG A 35 -8.29 6.91 -2.73
C ARG A 35 -6.81 6.62 -2.48
N LEU A 36 -6.45 5.34 -2.42
CA LEU A 36 -5.07 4.93 -2.20
C LEU A 36 -4.15 5.39 -3.35
N ARG A 37 -4.58 5.24 -4.61
CA ARG A 37 -3.82 5.75 -5.76
C ARG A 37 -3.66 7.27 -5.72
N TYR A 38 -4.69 8.00 -5.32
CA TYR A 38 -4.62 9.45 -5.18
C TYR A 38 -3.66 9.86 -4.06
N GLN A 39 -3.77 9.23 -2.90
CA GLN A 39 -2.88 9.46 -1.76
C GLN A 39 -1.43 9.17 -2.13
N PHE A 40 -1.17 8.01 -2.73
CA PHE A 40 0.16 7.63 -3.20
C PHE A 40 0.75 8.67 -4.15
N LYS A 41 -0.01 9.12 -5.16
CA LYS A 41 0.44 10.18 -6.09
C LYS A 41 0.78 11.47 -5.37
N SER A 42 -0.03 11.86 -4.38
CA SER A 42 0.18 13.06 -3.58
C SER A 42 1.45 12.94 -2.73
N ASP A 43 1.66 11.79 -2.09
CA ASP A 43 2.81 11.56 -1.22
C ASP A 43 4.11 11.45 -2.02
N ILE A 44 4.08 10.82 -3.19
CA ILE A 44 5.22 10.83 -4.12
C ILE A 44 5.55 12.26 -4.58
N SER A 45 4.55 13.10 -4.88
CA SER A 45 4.85 14.51 -5.19
C SER A 45 5.59 15.20 -4.04
N LYS A 46 5.12 15.06 -2.79
CA LYS A 46 5.77 15.69 -1.63
C LYS A 46 7.21 15.22 -1.47
N LEU A 47 7.47 13.94 -1.71
CA LEU A 47 8.82 13.36 -1.66
C LEU A 47 9.73 13.98 -2.72
N LEU A 48 9.25 14.05 -3.96
CA LEU A 48 10.00 14.61 -5.08
C LEU A 48 10.16 16.14 -5.02
N ASP A 49 9.27 16.84 -4.32
CA ASP A 49 9.42 18.27 -4.02
C ASP A 49 10.59 18.54 -3.05
N VAL A 50 11.00 17.53 -2.26
CA VAL A 50 12.09 17.63 -1.29
C VAL A 50 13.43 17.24 -1.90
N SER A 51 13.48 16.15 -2.68
CA SER A 51 14.71 15.67 -3.31
C SER A 51 14.45 14.68 -4.44
N ASP A 52 15.48 14.42 -5.25
CA ASP A 52 15.46 13.36 -6.25
C ASP A 52 15.25 11.99 -5.61
N LEU A 53 14.59 11.08 -6.33
CA LEU A 53 14.17 9.78 -5.80
C LEU A 53 15.32 9.02 -5.13
N ASP A 54 16.48 8.93 -5.79
CA ASP A 54 17.62 8.16 -5.29
C ASP A 54 18.16 8.73 -3.97
N GLN A 55 18.10 10.05 -3.79
CA GLN A 55 18.59 10.73 -2.59
C GLN A 55 17.68 10.48 -1.37
N LEU A 56 16.39 10.21 -1.58
CA LEU A 56 15.43 10.01 -0.49
C LEU A 56 15.73 8.80 0.40
N PHE A 57 16.51 7.83 -0.10
CA PHE A 57 16.83 6.57 0.56
C PHE A 57 18.27 6.49 1.08
N ILE A 58 19.07 7.55 0.92
CA ILE A 58 20.45 7.56 1.39
C ILE A 58 20.45 7.71 2.91
N VAL A 59 21.13 6.77 3.58
CA VAL A 59 21.40 6.81 5.01
C VAL A 59 22.77 7.42 5.21
N GLU A 60 22.83 8.58 5.85
CA GLU A 60 24.08 9.28 6.20
C GLU A 60 24.33 9.12 7.70
N ASP A 61 25.53 8.67 8.07
CA ASP A 61 25.99 8.55 9.47
C ASP A 61 24.98 7.86 10.41
N GLY A 62 24.40 6.75 9.96
CA GLY A 62 23.45 5.98 10.78
C GLY A 62 22.06 6.60 10.92
N GLN A 63 21.81 7.77 10.34
CA GLN A 63 20.60 8.55 10.57
C GLN A 63 19.42 8.11 9.70
N ASN A 64 18.22 8.56 10.10
CA ASN A 64 17.01 8.28 9.33
C ASN A 64 17.07 8.96 7.95
N PRO A 65 16.91 8.20 6.84
CA PRO A 65 16.86 8.77 5.50
C PRO A 65 15.62 9.66 5.33
N THR A 66 15.61 10.53 4.32
CA THR A 66 14.53 11.51 4.12
C THR A 66 13.16 10.87 4.04
N VAL A 67 13.01 9.76 3.31
CA VAL A 67 11.73 9.05 3.18
C VAL A 67 11.20 8.56 4.54
N LEU A 68 12.09 8.08 5.43
CA LEU A 68 11.71 7.60 6.75
C LEU A 68 11.35 8.76 7.68
N THR A 69 12.09 9.86 7.59
CA THR A 69 11.81 11.09 8.34
C THR A 69 10.44 11.67 7.95
N MET A 70 10.12 11.72 6.66
CA MET A 70 8.81 12.17 6.17
C MET A 70 7.68 11.25 6.62
N TYR A 71 7.92 9.93 6.67
CA TYR A 71 6.95 8.99 7.25
C TYR A 71 6.72 9.29 8.74
N TYR A 72 7.77 9.47 9.55
CA TYR A 72 7.64 9.78 10.97
C TYR A 72 6.94 11.11 11.26
N ARG A 73 7.07 12.10 10.37
CA ARG A 73 6.35 13.38 10.47
C ARG A 73 4.88 13.27 10.05
N GLY A 74 4.48 12.16 9.43
CA GLY A 74 3.14 11.98 8.85
C GLY A 74 2.95 12.68 7.51
N ASP A 75 4.05 13.10 6.85
CA ASP A 75 3.99 13.73 5.53
C ASP A 75 3.59 12.73 4.45
N ILE A 76 3.96 11.45 4.62
CA ILE A 76 3.55 10.33 3.77
C ILE A 76 2.87 9.24 4.61
N SER A 77 1.93 8.51 4.01
CA SER A 77 1.19 7.46 4.73
C SER A 77 1.99 6.16 4.90
N LEU A 78 1.56 5.32 5.84
CA LEU A 78 2.08 3.95 6.00
C LEU A 78 1.91 3.13 4.71
N GLU A 79 0.76 3.26 4.04
CA GLU A 79 0.53 2.60 2.75
C GLU A 79 1.55 3.05 1.71
N THR A 80 1.81 4.35 1.60
CA THR A 80 2.82 4.85 0.66
C THR A 80 4.19 4.28 0.97
N PHE A 81 4.62 4.33 2.23
CA PHE A 81 5.92 3.82 2.65
C PHE A 81 6.08 2.31 2.37
N VAL A 82 5.04 1.51 2.67
CA VAL A 82 5.01 0.07 2.41
C VAL A 82 5.02 -0.23 0.91
N ILE A 83 4.19 0.44 0.11
CA ILE A 83 4.11 0.25 -1.35
C ILE A 83 5.45 0.60 -2.00
N MET A 84 6.07 1.70 -1.59
CA MET A 84 7.39 2.07 -2.09
C MET A 84 8.43 0.99 -1.78
N ASN A 85 8.41 0.42 -0.57
CA ASN A 85 9.30 -0.68 -0.25
C ASN A 85 9.00 -1.95 -1.07
N GLN A 86 7.73 -2.25 -1.38
CA GLN A 86 7.40 -3.36 -2.29
C GLN A 86 7.90 -3.13 -3.73
N ILE A 87 8.09 -1.87 -4.14
CA ILE A 87 8.59 -1.52 -5.47
C ILE A 87 10.12 -1.51 -5.51
N LEU A 88 10.78 -0.90 -4.52
CA LEU A 88 12.20 -0.55 -4.51
C LEU A 88 13.04 -1.41 -3.54
N ASN A 89 12.40 -2.08 -2.59
CA ASN A 89 13.02 -2.99 -1.62
C ASN A 89 14.19 -2.39 -0.82
N PHE A 90 13.95 -1.24 -0.18
CA PHE A 90 14.98 -0.51 0.58
C PHE A 90 15.08 -0.90 2.07
N PHE A 91 14.13 -1.68 2.61
CA PHE A 91 14.20 -2.11 4.02
C PHE A 91 15.50 -2.85 4.39
N PRO A 92 16.05 -3.78 3.57
CA PRO A 92 17.31 -4.43 3.88
C PRO A 92 18.50 -3.47 3.98
N GLN A 93 18.50 -2.39 3.18
CA GLN A 93 19.50 -1.33 3.27
C GLN A 93 19.38 -0.62 4.62
N PHE A 94 18.17 -0.24 5.00
CA PHE A 94 17.91 0.46 6.25
C PHE A 94 18.29 -0.40 7.46
N ASP A 95 17.97 -1.69 7.45
CA ASP A 95 18.37 -2.65 8.50
C ASP A 95 19.90 -2.72 8.71
N SER A 96 20.67 -2.48 7.65
CA SER A 96 22.14 -2.55 7.68
C SER A 96 22.82 -1.22 7.99
N GLN A 97 22.13 -0.10 7.79
CA GLN A 97 22.74 1.23 7.79
C GLN A 97 22.20 2.16 8.89
N ILE A 98 20.96 1.98 9.34
CA ILE A 98 20.37 2.81 10.40
C ILE A 98 20.90 2.36 11.76
N GLU A 99 21.42 3.29 12.55
CA GLU A 99 21.96 3.02 13.90
C GLU A 99 20.87 2.95 14.98
N ASP A 100 19.69 3.52 14.72
CA ASP A 100 18.54 3.45 15.62
C ASP A 100 18.07 2.01 15.83
N ASP A 101 18.29 1.50 17.04
CA ASP A 101 18.01 0.12 17.45
C ASP A 101 16.60 -0.09 18.01
N ILE A 102 15.77 0.96 18.09
CA ILE A 102 14.43 0.91 18.68
C ILE A 102 13.37 1.32 17.65
N MET A 103 13.42 2.57 17.16
CA MET A 103 12.33 3.15 16.37
C MET A 103 12.25 2.52 14.98
N TRP A 104 13.39 2.29 14.32
CA TRP A 104 13.41 1.65 13.00
C TRP A 104 12.90 0.21 13.06
N PRO A 105 13.41 -0.68 13.95
CA PRO A 105 12.90 -2.04 14.07
C PRO A 105 11.40 -2.12 14.39
N GLU A 106 10.85 -1.22 15.21
CA GLU A 106 9.41 -1.16 15.48
C GLU A 106 8.61 -0.76 14.24
N THR A 107 9.09 0.23 13.51
CA THR A 107 8.50 0.71 12.26
C THR A 107 8.51 -0.36 11.19
N GLN A 108 9.64 -1.05 11.04
CA GLN A 108 9.78 -2.16 10.10
C GLN A 108 8.78 -3.28 10.43
N LYS A 109 8.65 -3.67 11.71
CA LYS A 109 7.66 -4.66 12.16
C LYS A 109 6.23 -4.23 11.87
N LEU A 110 5.90 -2.95 12.08
CA LEU A 110 4.60 -2.39 11.73
C LEU A 110 4.33 -2.52 10.22
N CYS A 111 5.30 -2.13 9.40
CA CYS A 111 5.20 -2.23 7.94
C CYS A 111 5.02 -3.69 7.49
N GLN A 112 5.82 -4.62 8.01
CA GLN A 112 5.73 -6.05 7.68
C GLN A 112 4.37 -6.65 8.05
N LYS A 113 3.82 -6.28 9.21
CA LYS A 113 2.46 -6.68 9.60
C LYS A 113 1.42 -6.07 8.67
N TYR A 114 1.59 -4.82 8.27
CA TYR A 114 0.64 -4.12 7.41
C TYR A 114 0.58 -4.68 5.99
N ILE A 115 1.72 -5.16 5.45
CA ILE A 115 1.81 -5.75 4.10
C ILE A 115 0.74 -6.83 3.86
N SER A 116 0.46 -7.69 4.85
CA SER A 116 -0.51 -8.79 4.68
C SER A 116 -1.96 -8.32 4.60
N PHE A 117 -2.25 -7.09 5.01
CA PHE A 117 -3.58 -6.48 4.93
C PHE A 117 -3.75 -5.59 3.70
N LEU A 118 -2.66 -5.31 2.97
CA LEU A 118 -2.66 -4.41 1.83
C LEU A 118 -3.00 -5.17 0.53
N ASP A 119 -4.26 -5.09 0.12
CA ASP A 119 -4.73 -5.63 -1.17
C ASP A 119 -4.47 -4.61 -2.30
N VAL A 120 -3.24 -4.65 -2.85
CA VAL A 120 -2.82 -3.77 -3.94
C VAL A 120 -2.09 -4.49 -5.05
N ASP A 121 -2.35 -4.06 -6.29
CA ASP A 121 -1.53 -4.45 -7.43
C ASP A 121 -0.28 -3.56 -7.51
N VAL A 122 0.84 -4.07 -6.98
CA VAL A 122 2.14 -3.38 -6.97
C VAL A 122 2.58 -2.92 -8.37
N LYS A 123 2.18 -3.62 -9.44
CA LYS A 123 2.52 -3.21 -10.82
C LYS A 123 1.89 -1.86 -11.16
N VAL A 124 0.63 -1.64 -10.75
CA VAL A 124 -0.05 -0.36 -10.98
C VAL A 124 0.66 0.79 -10.25
N PHE A 125 1.08 0.57 -9.01
CA PHE A 125 1.78 1.59 -8.22
C PHE A 125 3.19 1.86 -8.77
N ARG A 126 3.88 0.82 -9.26
CA ARG A 126 5.14 0.98 -9.99
C ARG A 126 4.97 1.86 -11.23
N GLU A 127 3.93 1.65 -12.02
CA GLU A 127 3.65 2.51 -13.18
C GLU A 127 3.30 3.94 -12.76
N ILE A 128 2.57 4.13 -11.66
CA ILE A 128 2.31 5.48 -11.12
C ILE A 128 3.62 6.17 -10.73
N LEU A 129 4.53 5.45 -10.07
CA LEU A 129 5.84 5.97 -9.67
C LEU A 129 6.68 6.37 -10.88
N LYS A 130 6.78 5.49 -11.89
CA LYS A 130 7.48 5.78 -13.15
C LYS A 130 6.95 7.03 -13.86
N ASN A 131 5.63 7.13 -14.00
CA ASN A 131 4.98 8.32 -14.57
C ASN A 131 5.24 9.60 -13.78
N LYS A 132 5.56 9.52 -12.48
CA LYS A 132 5.93 10.68 -11.66
C LYS A 132 7.38 11.10 -11.83
N LEU A 133 8.22 10.21 -12.34
CA LEU A 133 9.64 10.43 -12.61
C LEU A 133 9.91 10.73 -14.08
N ASP A 134 8.86 10.75 -14.92
CA ASP A 134 8.94 10.89 -16.38
C ASP A 134 9.79 9.79 -17.06
N ILE A 135 9.72 8.53 -16.58
CA ILE A 135 10.44 7.35 -17.12
C ILE A 135 9.54 6.17 -17.48
#